data_AF-A0A353FMI8-F1
#
_entry.id   AF-A0A353FMI8-F1
#
_cell.length_a   1.000
_cell.length_b   1.000
_cell.length_c   1.000
_cell.angle_alpha   90.00
_cell.angle_beta   90.00
_cell.angle_gamma   90.00
#
_symmetry.space_group_name_H-M   'P 1'
#
loop_
_entity.id
_entity.type
_entity.pdbx_description
1 polymer ?
#
loop_
_entity_poly.entity_id
_entity_poly.type
_entity_poly.pdbx_seq_one_letter_code
_entity_poly.pdbx_strand_id
1 'polypeptide(L)'
;MNDPLFFAGIWAMASCVVSLILALFSFVAPLGKRRSLQNFLTFSYAILGCITAWALWRVRGEIPSFALAGSAEEAVVGQRALMTLVLLGMALVAHGLLAAIGRLRAGQPGVAFRSLIWAIPSVQIITESGGLLSFYSKAFSADLDSASFHSGYLAMAQNAQSDLGVWIMVAAGIFLASWPFGHLMR
;
A
#
# COMPACT_ATOMS: atom_id res chain seq x y z
N MET A 1 -14.42 -7.94 -18.78
CA MET A 1 -14.21 -8.23 -17.35
C MET A 1 -13.47 -7.06 -16.74
N ASN A 2 -14.10 -6.31 -15.84
CA ASN A 2 -13.45 -5.23 -15.10
C ASN A 2 -12.80 -5.84 -13.86
N ASP A 3 -11.49 -6.08 -13.89
CA ASP A 3 -10.76 -6.56 -12.73
C ASP A 3 -10.57 -5.40 -11.73
N PRO A 4 -11.27 -5.41 -10.57
CA PRO A 4 -11.20 -4.34 -9.59
C PRO A 4 -9.77 -4.07 -9.08
N LEU A 5 -8.91 -5.10 -9.04
CA LEU A 5 -7.53 -4.98 -8.57
C LEU A 5 -6.63 -4.34 -9.62
N PHE A 6 -6.85 -4.62 -10.90
CA PHE A 6 -6.17 -3.93 -11.99
C PHE A 6 -6.42 -2.42 -11.94
N PHE A 7 -7.67 -2.01 -11.71
CA PHE A 7 -7.99 -0.59 -11.53
C PHE A 7 -7.30 -0.01 -10.28
N ALA A 8 -7.30 -0.74 -9.15
CA ALA A 8 -6.61 -0.31 -7.95
C ALA A 8 -5.10 -0.10 -8.18
N GLY A 9 -4.45 -0.94 -8.98
CA GLY A 9 -3.05 -0.79 -9.39
C GLY A 9 -2.82 0.47 -10.23
N ILE A 10 -3.69 0.75 -11.21
CA ILE A 10 -3.62 1.99 -12.01
C ILE A 10 -3.80 3.23 -11.10
N TRP A 11 -4.77 3.20 -10.20
CA TRP A 11 -4.99 4.27 -9.22
C TRP A 11 -3.79 4.46 -8.30
N ALA A 12 -3.13 3.38 -7.86
CA ALA A 12 -1.90 3.45 -7.08
C ALA A 12 -0.81 4.19 -7.85
N MET A 13 -0.53 3.79 -9.10
CA MET A 13 0.49 4.45 -9.93
C MET A 13 0.16 5.92 -10.20
N ALA A 14 -1.07 6.24 -10.58
CA ALA A 14 -1.51 7.61 -10.81
C ALA A 14 -1.36 8.47 -9.55
N SER A 15 -1.74 7.93 -8.38
CA SER A 15 -1.60 8.62 -7.10
C SER A 15 -0.14 8.89 -6.74
N CYS A 16 0.78 7.94 -7.00
CA CYS A 16 2.21 8.13 -6.82
C CYS A 16 2.75 9.28 -7.66
N VAL A 17 2.40 9.32 -8.95
CA VAL A 17 2.82 10.38 -9.87
C VAL A 17 2.32 11.73 -9.39
N VAL A 18 1.03 11.83 -9.06
CA VAL A 18 0.43 13.06 -8.54
C VAL A 18 1.12 13.50 -7.26
N SER A 19 1.37 12.60 -6.31
CA SER A 19 2.01 12.93 -5.04
C SER A 19 3.47 13.30 -5.18
N LEU A 20 4.21 12.68 -6.10
CA LEU A 20 5.56 13.10 -6.42
C LEU A 20 5.57 14.54 -6.96
N ILE A 21 4.69 14.84 -7.92
CA ILE A 21 4.56 16.18 -8.51
C ILE A 21 4.21 17.21 -7.45
N LEU A 22 3.22 16.92 -6.60
CA LEU A 22 2.79 17.81 -5.52
C LEU A 22 3.89 18.04 -4.48
N ALA A 23 4.64 16.99 -4.14
CA ALA A 23 5.76 17.13 -3.23
C ALA A 23 6.86 18.01 -3.84
N LEU A 24 7.24 17.78 -5.09
CA LEU A 24 8.18 18.63 -5.83
C LEU A 24 7.72 20.09 -5.89
N PHE A 25 6.43 20.33 -6.18
CA PHE A 25 5.89 21.69 -6.12
C PHE A 25 5.91 22.27 -4.71
N SER A 26 5.62 21.47 -3.69
CA SER A 26 5.72 21.91 -2.29
C SER A 26 7.16 22.28 -1.92
N PHE A 27 8.15 21.69 -2.61
CA PHE A 27 9.55 21.99 -2.39
C PHE A 27 9.91 23.42 -2.80
N VAL A 28 9.35 23.88 -3.91
CA VAL A 28 9.63 25.17 -4.55
C VAL A 28 8.64 26.26 -4.12
N ALA A 29 7.42 25.87 -3.71
CA ALA A 29 6.35 26.81 -3.40
C ALA A 29 6.66 27.74 -2.20
N PRO A 30 6.08 28.96 -2.16
CA PRO A 30 6.09 29.83 -0.99
C PRO A 30 5.34 29.21 0.21
N LEU A 31 5.70 29.59 1.43
CA LEU A 31 5.15 29.03 2.68
C LEU A 31 3.61 28.94 2.71
N GLY A 32 2.89 29.96 2.22
CA GLY A 32 1.43 29.95 2.15
C GLY A 32 0.85 28.86 1.25
N LYS A 33 1.48 28.62 0.08
CA LYS A 33 1.07 27.55 -0.86
C LYS A 33 1.53 26.16 -0.42
N ARG A 34 2.61 26.06 0.36
CA ARG A 34 3.08 24.79 0.92
C ARG A 34 2.03 24.12 1.78
N ARG A 35 1.33 24.87 2.64
CA ARG A 35 0.28 24.30 3.49
C ARG A 35 -0.86 23.69 2.66
N SER A 36 -1.31 24.39 1.62
CA SER A 36 -2.35 23.88 0.72
C SER A 36 -1.92 22.61 -0.02
N LEU A 37 -0.70 22.58 -0.57
CA LEU A 37 -0.15 21.40 -1.24
C LEU A 37 0.02 20.21 -0.28
N GLN A 38 0.43 20.46 0.95
CA GLN A 38 0.58 19.42 1.98
C GLN A 38 -0.78 18.88 2.46
N ASN A 39 -1.81 19.72 2.51
CA ASN A 39 -3.18 19.27 2.74
C ASN A 39 -3.66 18.38 1.60
N PHE A 40 -3.43 18.77 0.35
CA PHE A 40 -3.82 17.93 -0.79
C PHE A 40 -3.07 16.58 -0.81
N LEU A 41 -1.76 16.56 -0.50
CA LEU A 41 -0.98 15.33 -0.30
C LEU A 41 -1.56 14.43 0.81
N THR A 42 -1.96 15.03 1.93
CA THR A 42 -2.56 14.29 3.06
C THR A 42 -3.91 13.70 2.66
N PHE A 43 -4.70 14.41 1.84
CA PHE A 43 -5.99 13.93 1.34
C PHE A 43 -5.81 12.77 0.35
N SER A 44 -4.88 12.90 -0.60
CA SER A 44 -4.52 11.84 -1.53
C SER A 44 -4.03 10.59 -0.81
N TYR A 45 -3.22 10.76 0.24
CA TYR A 45 -2.79 9.64 1.11
C TYR A 45 -3.99 8.94 1.75
N ALA A 46 -4.98 9.69 2.24
CA ALA A 46 -6.16 9.09 2.85
C ALA A 46 -7.01 8.28 1.86
N ILE A 47 -7.22 8.80 0.65
CA ILE A 47 -7.90 8.06 -0.43
C ILE A 47 -7.14 6.78 -0.75
N LEU A 48 -5.84 6.89 -0.99
CA LEU A 48 -4.99 5.74 -1.31
C LEU A 48 -5.04 4.69 -0.21
N GLY A 49 -5.01 5.14 1.04
CA GLY A 49 -5.15 4.28 2.20
C GLY A 49 -6.46 3.51 2.24
N CYS A 50 -7.58 4.16 1.96
CA CYS A 50 -8.89 3.49 1.86
C CYS A 50 -8.91 2.46 0.73
N ILE A 51 -8.32 2.79 -0.43
CA ILE A 51 -8.17 1.86 -1.56
C ILE A 51 -7.34 0.64 -1.15
N THR A 52 -6.23 0.85 -0.43
CA THR A 52 -5.37 -0.25 0.04
C THR A 52 -6.09 -1.13 1.04
N ALA A 53 -6.78 -0.55 2.03
CA ALA A 53 -7.58 -1.31 3.00
C ALA A 53 -8.69 -2.11 2.31
N TRP A 54 -9.35 -1.53 1.31
CA TRP A 54 -10.34 -2.24 0.49
C TRP A 54 -9.72 -3.35 -0.37
N ALA A 55 -8.54 -3.15 -0.96
CA ALA A 55 -7.85 -4.15 -1.76
C ALA A 55 -7.44 -5.35 -0.88
N LEU A 56 -6.89 -5.08 0.30
CA LEU A 56 -6.65 -6.10 1.32
C LEU A 56 -7.95 -6.82 1.70
N TRP A 57 -9.06 -6.08 1.86
CA TRP A 57 -10.42 -6.63 2.02
C TRP A 57 -10.75 -7.64 0.95
N ARG A 58 -10.54 -7.27 -0.29
CA ARG A 58 -10.97 -8.12 -1.37
C ARG A 58 -10.12 -9.38 -1.51
N VAL A 59 -8.81 -9.28 -1.29
CA VAL A 59 -7.85 -10.34 -1.61
C VAL A 59 -7.66 -11.35 -0.46
N ARG A 60 -7.90 -10.98 0.82
CA ARG A 60 -7.57 -11.86 1.96
C ARG A 60 -8.15 -13.28 1.91
N GLY A 61 -9.38 -13.42 1.39
CA GLY A 61 -10.06 -14.72 1.30
C GLY A 61 -9.58 -15.53 0.11
N GLU A 62 -8.95 -14.87 -0.85
CA GLU A 62 -8.43 -15.45 -2.09
C GLU A 62 -6.95 -15.85 -1.94
N ILE A 63 -6.20 -15.26 -1.00
CA ILE A 63 -4.78 -15.61 -0.76
C ILE A 63 -4.58 -17.12 -0.57
N PRO A 64 -5.35 -17.85 0.26
CA PRO A 64 -5.18 -19.31 0.37
C PRO A 64 -5.56 -20.05 -0.92
N SER A 65 -6.54 -19.53 -1.68
CA SER A 65 -6.97 -20.15 -2.94
C SER A 65 -5.94 -20.04 -4.06
N PHE A 66 -5.03 -19.07 -3.98
CA PHE A 66 -3.89 -18.95 -4.90
C PHE A 66 -2.96 -20.17 -4.82
N ALA A 67 -2.87 -20.83 -3.66
CA ALA A 67 -2.14 -22.08 -3.53
C ALA A 67 -2.72 -23.19 -4.43
N LEU A 68 -4.05 -23.19 -4.60
CA LEU A 68 -4.84 -24.20 -5.31
C LEU A 68 -4.94 -23.95 -6.82
N ALA A 69 -4.23 -22.95 -7.35
CA ALA A 69 -4.27 -22.61 -8.77
C ALA A 69 -3.75 -23.78 -9.61
N GLY A 70 -4.66 -24.52 -10.25
CA GLY A 70 -4.35 -25.69 -11.09
C GLY A 70 -4.06 -25.33 -12.55
N SER A 71 -4.01 -24.03 -12.86
CA SER A 71 -3.74 -23.52 -14.19
C SER A 71 -2.87 -22.26 -14.16
N ALA A 72 -2.09 -22.05 -15.24
CA ALA A 72 -1.26 -20.87 -15.40
C ALA A 72 -2.06 -19.56 -15.39
N GLU A 73 -3.33 -19.57 -15.84
CA GLU A 73 -4.19 -18.38 -15.82
C GLU A 73 -4.56 -17.96 -14.39
N GLU A 74 -4.93 -18.90 -13.52
CA GLU A 74 -5.24 -18.62 -12.12
C GLU A 74 -4.02 -18.13 -11.33
N ALA A 75 -2.84 -18.71 -11.62
CA ALA A 75 -1.58 -18.27 -11.05
C ALA A 75 -1.24 -16.81 -11.44
N VAL A 76 -1.53 -16.42 -12.69
CA VAL A 76 -1.34 -15.03 -13.16
C VAL A 76 -2.27 -14.06 -12.43
N VAL A 77 -3.51 -14.45 -12.11
CA VAL A 77 -4.43 -13.63 -11.33
C VAL A 77 -3.90 -13.41 -9.91
N GLY A 78 -3.48 -14.48 -9.23
CA GLY A 78 -2.86 -14.38 -7.90
C GLY A 78 -1.60 -13.50 -7.90
N GLN A 79 -0.74 -13.67 -8.92
CA GLN A 79 0.46 -12.85 -9.10
C GLN A 79 0.12 -11.35 -9.26
N ARG A 80 -0.87 -11.01 -10.08
CA ARG A 80 -1.33 -9.63 -10.30
C ARG A 80 -1.91 -9.01 -9.03
N ALA A 81 -2.69 -9.78 -8.27
CA ALA A 81 -3.23 -9.34 -6.99
C ALA A 81 -2.10 -8.98 -6.01
N LEU A 82 -1.10 -9.86 -5.87
CA LEU A 82 0.07 -9.63 -5.00
C LEU A 82 0.91 -8.43 -5.47
N MET A 83 1.17 -8.30 -6.77
CA MET A 83 1.86 -7.12 -7.33
C MET A 83 1.09 -5.83 -7.04
N THR A 84 -0.24 -5.86 -7.13
CA THR A 84 -1.10 -4.70 -6.83
C THR A 84 -0.97 -4.28 -5.37
N LEU A 85 -0.99 -5.24 -4.43
CA LEU A 85 -0.79 -4.97 -3.01
C LEU A 85 0.59 -4.38 -2.72
N VAL A 86 1.65 -4.90 -3.37
CA VAL A 86 3.00 -4.33 -3.28
C VAL A 86 3.02 -2.89 -3.77
N LEU A 87 2.43 -2.61 -4.93
CA LEU A 87 2.38 -1.25 -5.50
C LEU A 87 1.60 -0.28 -4.60
N LEU A 88 0.48 -0.72 -4.04
CA LEU A 88 -0.31 0.06 -3.08
C LEU A 88 0.48 0.34 -1.79
N GLY A 89 1.17 -0.66 -1.25
CA GLY A 89 2.05 -0.49 -0.10
C GLY A 89 3.20 0.50 -0.37
N MET A 90 3.87 0.37 -1.51
CA MET A 90 4.93 1.30 -1.94
C MET A 90 4.40 2.73 -2.10
N ALA A 91 3.20 2.87 -2.66
CA ALA A 91 2.53 4.15 -2.82
C ALA A 91 2.27 4.82 -1.47
N LEU A 92 1.78 4.07 -0.48
CA LEU A 92 1.56 4.58 0.87
C LEU A 92 2.87 5.00 1.55
N VAL A 93 3.94 4.21 1.42
CA VAL A 93 5.27 4.57 1.95
C VAL A 93 5.76 5.89 1.32
N ALA A 94 5.67 6.02 0.00
CA ALA A 94 6.09 7.22 -0.70
C ALA A 94 5.31 8.46 -0.21
N HIS A 95 3.99 8.37 -0.08
CA HIS A 95 3.17 9.46 0.44
C HIS A 95 3.51 9.81 1.89
N GLY A 96 3.69 8.80 2.75
CA GLY A 96 4.07 9.00 4.16
C GLY A 96 5.41 9.73 4.29
N LEU A 97 6.41 9.35 3.50
CA LEU A 97 7.71 10.01 3.44
C LEU A 97 7.62 11.45 2.93
N LEU A 98 6.91 11.67 1.82
CA LEU A 98 6.75 13.00 1.24
C LEU A 98 5.99 13.96 2.18
N ALA A 99 4.97 13.46 2.87
CA ALA A 99 4.27 14.20 3.91
C ALA A 99 5.19 14.52 5.09
N ALA A 100 5.97 13.54 5.59
CA ALA A 100 6.92 13.76 6.67
C ALA A 100 7.96 14.83 6.32
N ILE A 101 8.54 14.76 5.11
CA ILE A 101 9.49 15.76 4.61
C ILE A 101 8.84 17.15 4.54
N GLY A 102 7.62 17.24 4.01
CA GLY A 102 6.85 18.48 3.98
C GLY A 102 6.64 19.10 5.35
N ARG A 103 6.31 18.27 6.35
CA ARG A 103 6.10 18.67 7.76
C ARG A 103 7.40 19.09 8.45
N LEU A 104 8.52 18.39 8.20
CA LEU A 104 9.84 18.80 8.69
C LEU A 104 10.20 20.20 8.20
N ARG A 105 10.00 20.46 6.91
CA ARG A 105 10.27 21.77 6.30
C ARG A 105 9.34 22.88 6.79
N ALA A 106 8.17 22.52 7.30
CA ALA A 106 7.23 23.45 7.93
C ALA A 106 7.52 23.67 9.43
N GLY A 107 8.60 23.10 9.97
CA GLY A 107 8.95 23.22 11.40
C GLY A 107 8.10 22.36 12.33
N GLN A 108 7.50 21.28 11.83
CA GLN A 108 6.60 20.40 12.59
C GLN A 108 7.19 18.98 12.75
N PRO A 109 8.33 18.81 13.46
CA PRO A 109 9.02 17.52 13.55
C PRO A 109 8.19 16.44 14.24
N GLY A 110 7.42 16.79 15.26
CA GLY A 110 6.52 15.84 15.94
C GLY A 110 5.43 15.29 15.02
N VAL A 111 4.93 16.11 14.07
CA VAL A 111 3.94 15.66 13.08
C VAL A 111 4.62 14.82 12.00
N ALA A 112 5.81 15.20 11.56
CA ALA A 112 6.58 14.43 10.60
C ALA A 112 6.92 13.02 11.09
N PHE A 113 7.35 12.89 12.35
CA PHE A 113 7.64 11.58 12.95
C PHE A 113 6.41 10.68 13.00
N ARG A 114 5.24 11.24 13.32
CA ARG A 114 3.97 10.50 13.26
C ARG A 114 3.69 10.01 11.85
N SER A 115 3.85 10.85 10.82
CA SER A 115 3.70 10.46 9.41
C SER A 115 4.61 9.29 9.01
N LEU A 116 5.80 9.18 9.60
CA LEU A 116 6.71 8.04 9.37
C LEU A 116 6.27 6.76 10.05
N ILE A 117 5.75 6.83 11.29
CA ILE A 117 5.18 5.66 11.99
C ILE A 117 4.07 5.04 11.15
N TRP A 118 3.26 5.85 10.47
CA TRP A 118 2.17 5.37 9.62
C TRP A 118 2.62 4.69 8.32
N ALA A 119 3.90 4.81 7.94
CA ALA A 119 4.46 4.05 6.83
C ALA A 119 4.76 2.59 7.22
N ILE A 120 4.89 2.26 8.52
CA ILE A 120 5.28 0.93 9.00
C ILE A 120 4.30 -0.17 8.54
N PRO A 121 2.96 -0.03 8.70
CA PRO A 121 2.03 -1.03 8.19
C PRO A 121 2.12 -1.22 6.67
N SER A 122 2.52 -0.18 5.94
CA SER A 122 2.70 -0.25 4.48
C SER A 122 3.93 -1.07 4.11
N VAL A 123 5.00 -1.01 4.91
CA VAL A 123 6.18 -1.89 4.76
C VAL A 123 5.79 -3.34 4.99
N GLN A 124 4.97 -3.63 5.99
CA GLN A 124 4.48 -4.99 6.24
C GLN A 124 3.70 -5.55 5.04
N ILE A 125 2.78 -4.76 4.45
CA ILE A 125 2.06 -5.14 3.21
C ILE A 125 3.04 -5.49 2.08
N ILE A 126 4.08 -4.67 1.89
CA ILE A 126 5.11 -4.90 0.87
C ILE A 126 5.86 -6.20 1.13
N THR A 127 6.30 -6.42 2.38
CA THR A 127 7.11 -7.59 2.75
C THR A 127 6.32 -8.89 2.64
N GLU A 128 5.09 -8.93 3.15
CA GLU A 128 4.22 -10.12 3.11
C GLU A 128 3.80 -10.45 1.67
N SER A 129 3.27 -9.45 0.94
CA SER A 129 2.85 -9.64 -0.45
C SER A 129 4.03 -9.95 -1.36
N GLY A 130 5.18 -9.31 -1.12
CA GLY A 130 6.43 -9.54 -1.85
C GLY A 130 7.03 -10.92 -1.58
N GLY A 131 6.92 -11.41 -0.34
CA GLY A 131 7.31 -12.78 0.03
C GLY A 131 6.52 -13.82 -0.75
N LEU A 132 5.19 -13.70 -0.75
CA LEU A 132 4.29 -14.56 -1.53
C LEU A 132 4.55 -14.47 -3.03
N LEU A 133 4.79 -13.26 -3.55
CA LEU A 133 5.11 -13.03 -4.95
C LEU A 133 6.43 -13.68 -5.36
N SER A 134 7.45 -13.60 -4.49
CA SER A 134 8.76 -14.24 -4.73
C SER A 134 8.64 -15.76 -4.79
N PHE A 135 7.71 -16.35 -4.03
CA PHE A 135 7.43 -17.77 -4.04
C PHE A 135 6.82 -18.20 -5.37
N TYR A 136 5.85 -17.43 -5.89
CA TYR A 136 5.28 -17.61 -7.22
C TYR A 136 6.33 -17.57 -8.33
N SER A 137 7.25 -16.61 -8.28
CA SER A 137 8.31 -16.48 -9.29
C SER A 137 9.24 -17.69 -9.34
N LYS A 138 9.49 -18.35 -8.20
CA LYS A 138 10.31 -19.57 -8.12
C LYS A 138 9.55 -20.82 -8.56
N ALA A 139 8.24 -20.86 -8.30
CA ALA A 139 7.38 -21.97 -8.68
C ALA A 139 7.10 -22.02 -10.19
N PHE A 140 6.93 -20.85 -10.83
CA PHE A 140 6.78 -20.76 -12.29
C PHE A 140 7.97 -21.35 -13.06
N SER A 141 9.16 -21.38 -12.43
CA SER A 141 10.37 -22.00 -13.00
C SER A 141 10.54 -23.49 -12.67
N ALA A 142 9.74 -24.06 -11.76
CA ALA A 142 10.01 -25.39 -11.15
C ALA A 142 8.81 -26.36 -11.14
N ASP A 143 7.69 -25.99 -11.76
CA ASP A 143 6.40 -26.72 -11.83
C ASP A 143 5.42 -26.35 -10.69
N LEU A 144 4.29 -25.73 -11.08
CA LEU A 144 3.26 -25.17 -10.18
C LEU A 144 2.42 -26.26 -9.49
N ASP A 145 2.32 -27.45 -10.09
CA ASP A 145 1.54 -28.58 -9.56
C ASP A 145 2.26 -29.40 -8.49
N SER A 146 3.47 -28.98 -8.07
CA SER A 146 4.21 -29.71 -7.04
C SER A 146 3.55 -29.57 -5.66
N ALA A 147 3.37 -30.70 -4.96
CA ALA A 147 2.86 -30.72 -3.58
C ALA A 147 3.71 -29.86 -2.62
N SER A 148 5.01 -29.71 -2.92
CA SER A 148 5.94 -28.85 -2.20
C SER A 148 5.64 -27.35 -2.39
N PHE A 149 5.24 -26.92 -3.58
CA PHE A 149 4.77 -25.55 -3.82
C PHE A 149 3.52 -25.26 -2.98
N HIS A 150 2.51 -26.13 -3.05
CA HIS A 150 1.26 -26.01 -2.30
C HIS A 150 1.51 -25.85 -0.80
N SER A 151 2.26 -26.77 -0.19
CA SER A 151 2.53 -26.73 1.25
C SER A 151 3.37 -25.51 1.66
N GLY A 152 4.35 -25.13 0.83
CA GLY A 152 5.22 -23.99 1.10
C GLY A 152 4.48 -22.66 0.98
N TYR A 153 3.64 -22.51 -0.06
CA TYR A 153 2.83 -21.31 -0.26
C TYR A 153 1.79 -21.16 0.85
N LEU A 154 1.08 -22.23 1.23
CA LEU A 154 0.12 -22.17 2.33
C LEU A 154 0.77 -21.81 3.66
N ALA A 155 1.96 -22.34 3.95
CA ALA A 155 2.71 -21.96 5.16
C ALA A 155 3.09 -20.47 5.16
N MET A 156 3.54 -19.94 4.01
CA MET A 156 3.82 -18.51 3.87
C MET A 156 2.54 -17.67 3.94
N ALA A 157 1.44 -18.12 3.33
CA ALA A 157 0.16 -17.44 3.34
C ALA A 157 -0.48 -17.38 4.74
N GLN A 158 -0.31 -18.42 5.55
CA GLN A 158 -0.72 -18.41 6.96
C GLN A 158 0.09 -17.40 7.77
N ASN A 159 1.40 -17.32 7.53
CA ASN A 159 2.24 -16.31 8.18
C ASN A 159 1.97 -14.88 7.67
N ALA A 160 1.59 -14.75 6.40
CA ALA A 160 1.25 -13.50 5.73
C ALA A 160 -0.22 -13.12 5.85
N GLN A 161 -1.05 -13.88 6.59
CA GLN A 161 -2.41 -13.47 6.89
C GLN A 161 -2.31 -12.15 7.66
N SER A 162 -2.46 -11.06 6.91
CA SER A 162 -2.57 -9.70 7.42
C SER A 162 -3.72 -9.69 8.42
N ASP A 163 -3.34 -9.85 9.68
CA ASP A 163 -4.24 -9.83 10.82
C ASP A 163 -5.19 -8.64 10.67
N LEU A 164 -6.43 -8.78 11.11
CA LEU A 164 -7.37 -7.68 11.20
C LEU A 164 -6.72 -6.46 11.89
N GLY A 165 -5.77 -6.72 12.79
CA GLY A 165 -4.86 -5.73 13.37
C GLY A 165 -4.10 -4.88 12.36
N VAL A 166 -3.50 -5.44 11.30
CA VAL A 166 -2.80 -4.70 10.24
C VAL A 166 -3.75 -3.73 9.54
N TRP A 167 -4.99 -4.14 9.35
CA TRP A 167 -5.99 -3.37 8.62
C TRP A 167 -6.55 -2.23 9.44
N ILE A 168 -6.84 -2.52 10.71
CA ILE A 168 -7.20 -1.52 11.68
C ILE A 168 -6.03 -0.54 11.85
N MET A 169 -4.79 -1.01 11.87
CA MET A 169 -3.60 -0.13 11.94
C MET A 169 -3.44 0.72 10.69
N VAL A 170 -3.64 0.18 9.48
CA VAL A 170 -3.62 0.95 8.24
C VAL A 170 -4.73 2.00 8.27
N ALA A 171 -5.98 1.60 8.53
CA ALA A 171 -7.14 2.49 8.59
C ALA A 171 -6.99 3.57 9.69
N ALA A 172 -6.52 3.19 10.88
CA ALA A 172 -6.25 4.12 11.98
C ALA A 172 -5.08 5.04 11.65
N GLY A 173 -4.04 4.54 11.01
CA GLY A 173 -2.89 5.34 10.58
C GLY A 173 -3.27 6.39 9.53
N ILE A 174 -4.16 6.03 8.61
CA ILE A 174 -4.76 6.95 7.64
C ILE A 174 -5.56 8.03 8.35
N PHE A 175 -6.43 7.64 9.29
CA PHE A 175 -7.26 8.56 10.06
C PHE A 175 -6.43 9.51 10.93
N LEU A 176 -5.38 9.01 11.59
CA LEU A 176 -4.52 9.81 12.46
C LEU A 176 -3.53 10.69 11.68
N ALA A 177 -3.07 10.25 10.51
CA ALA A 177 -2.27 11.08 9.59
C ALA A 177 -3.09 12.23 8.99
N SER A 178 -4.40 12.02 8.79
CA SER A 178 -5.35 13.00 8.28
C SER A 178 -5.98 13.87 9.39
N TRP A 179 -5.86 13.50 10.66
CA TRP A 179 -6.29 14.30 11.82
C TRP A 179 -5.90 15.80 11.81
N PRO A 180 -4.74 16.23 11.27
CA PRO A 180 -4.43 17.66 11.13
C PRO A 180 -5.45 18.46 10.30
N PHE A 181 -6.28 17.83 9.47
CA PHE A 181 -7.38 18.49 8.75
C PHE A 181 -8.35 19.20 9.70
N GLY A 182 -8.63 18.64 10.88
CA GLY A 182 -9.56 19.23 11.84
C GLY A 182 -9.02 20.48 12.55
N HIS A 183 -7.70 20.60 12.71
CA HIS A 183 -7.07 21.75 13.36
C HIS A 183 -6.59 22.84 12.39
N LEU A 184 -6.45 22.54 11.09
CA LEU A 184 -5.93 23.47 10.08
C LEU A 184 -7.02 24.08 9.18
N MET A 185 -8.27 23.64 9.28
CA MET A 185 -9.43 24.27 8.60
C MET A 185 -10.12 25.36 9.45
N ARG A 186 -9.44 25.86 10.50
CA ARG A 186 -9.81 27.07 11.23
C ARG A 186 -8.83 28.19 10.91
#